data_AF-A0A2E1IRR0-F1
#
_entry.id   AF-A0A2E1IRR0-F1
#
_cell.length_a   1.000
_cell.length_b   1.000
_cell.length_c   1.000
_cell.angle_alpha   90.00
_cell.angle_beta   90.00
_cell.angle_gamma   90.00
#
_symmetry.space_group_name_H-M   'P 1'
#
loop_
_entity.id
_entity.type
_entity.pdbx_description
1 polymer ?
#
loop_
_entity_poly.entity_id
_entity_poly.type
_entity_poly.pdbx_seq_one_letter_code
_entity_poly.pdbx_strand_id
1 'polypeptide(L)'
;MAKSQQTFNKLEREKNKAKKREEKRKKMQARKDARERGDLKQEEFVYVDHLGNFTDTPPDPAEKEEIKLESINLGAAKNQDFDEKIQGKVTFYDNEKGFGFIKNMTSQESYFFHFSECKDTLAQG
;
A
#
# COMPACT_ATOMS: atom_id res chain seq x y z
N MET A 1 38.32 32.20 48.48
CA MET A 1 36.94 31.86 48.06
C MET A 1 36.54 30.56 48.72
N ALA A 2 35.42 30.53 49.44
CA ALA A 2 34.98 29.34 50.18
C ALA A 2 34.61 28.20 49.21
N LYS A 3 35.28 27.05 49.33
CA LYS A 3 35.04 25.86 48.52
C LYS A 3 33.72 25.23 48.98
N SER A 4 32.63 25.42 48.22
CA SER A 4 31.34 24.86 48.59
C SER A 4 31.42 23.33 48.69
N GLN A 5 31.07 22.80 49.86
CA GLN A 5 31.14 21.37 50.15
C GLN A 5 29.92 20.68 49.51
N GLN A 6 30.06 20.32 48.23
CA GLN A 6 28.99 19.62 47.52
C GLN A 6 28.90 18.17 47.98
N THR A 7 27.68 17.66 48.13
CA THR A 7 27.42 16.27 48.51
C THR A 7 27.87 15.31 47.41
N PHE A 8 28.42 14.16 47.79
CA PHE A 8 28.91 13.11 46.87
C PHE A 8 27.87 12.74 45.79
N ASN A 9 26.61 12.60 46.19
CA ASN A 9 25.49 12.30 45.29
C ASN A 9 25.29 13.35 44.18
N LYS A 10 25.55 14.63 44.47
CA LYS A 10 25.44 15.71 43.48
C LYS A 10 26.58 15.63 42.45
N LEU A 11 27.80 15.34 42.91
CA LEU A 11 28.98 15.18 42.05
C LEU A 11 28.83 13.97 41.11
N GLU A 12 28.35 12.83 41.62
CA GLU A 12 28.12 11.65 40.78
C GLU A 12 27.05 11.87 39.71
N ARG A 13 25.95 12.56 40.05
CA ARG A 13 24.90 12.90 39.09
C ARG A 13 25.42 13.81 37.97
N GLU A 14 26.23 14.80 38.30
CA GLU A 14 26.86 15.69 37.31
C GLU A 14 27.87 14.94 36.44
N LYS A 15 28.68 14.05 37.03
CA LYS A 15 29.61 13.18 36.30
C LYS A 15 28.87 12.27 35.30
N ASN A 16 27.77 11.65 35.71
CA ASN A 16 26.94 10.81 34.83
C ASN A 16 26.27 11.63 33.72
N LYS A 17 25.84 12.86 34.02
CA LYS A 17 25.30 13.78 33.00
C LYS A 17 26.37 14.22 32.02
N ALA A 18 27.59 14.48 32.47
CA ALA A 18 28.73 14.82 31.63
C ALA A 18 29.11 13.65 30.71
N LYS A 19 29.21 12.43 31.23
CA LYS A 19 29.45 11.20 30.44
C LYS A 19 28.39 11.00 29.36
N LYS A 20 27.10 11.05 29.72
CA LYS A 20 25.99 10.94 28.75
C LYS A 20 26.05 12.02 27.66
N ARG A 21 26.48 13.24 27.99
CA ARG A 21 26.66 14.32 27.00
C ARG A 21 27.84 14.04 26.08
N GLU A 22 28.95 13.56 26.62
CA GLU A 22 30.15 13.21 25.85
C GLU A 22 29.88 12.03 24.90
N GLU A 23 29.20 10.98 25.37
CA GLU A 23 28.77 9.84 24.55
C GLU A 23 27.84 10.28 23.42
N LYS A 24 26.85 11.13 23.72
CA LYS A 24 25.97 11.70 22.68
C LYS A 24 26.75 12.51 21.65
N ARG A 25 27.73 13.31 22.09
CA ARG A 25 28.58 14.10 21.19
C ARG A 25 29.46 13.20 20.31
N LYS A 26 30.09 12.16 20.89
CA LYS A 26 30.89 11.18 20.14
C LYS A 26 30.03 10.43 19.11
N LYS A 27 28.82 9.99 19.49
CA LYS A 27 27.87 9.34 18.57
C LYS A 27 27.44 10.26 17.43
N MET A 28 27.20 11.54 17.73
CA MET A 28 26.87 12.54 16.71
C MET A 28 28.03 12.77 15.75
N GLN A 29 29.25 12.91 16.27
CA GLN A 29 30.45 13.15 15.46
C GLN A 29 30.76 11.94 14.57
N ALA A 30 30.71 10.72 15.12
CA ALA A 30 30.85 9.49 14.34
C ALA A 30 29.81 9.37 13.21
N ARG A 31 28.55 9.78 13.45
CA ARG A 31 27.51 9.83 12.41
C ARG A 31 27.79 10.89 11.34
N LYS A 32 28.35 12.04 11.73
CA LYS A 32 28.73 13.11 10.80
C LYS A 32 29.90 12.67 9.91
N ASP A 33 30.94 12.11 10.52
CA ASP A 33 32.14 11.65 9.81
C ASP A 33 31.79 10.50 8.85
N ALA A 34 30.92 9.57 9.25
CA ALA A 34 30.44 8.49 8.38
C ALA A 34 29.55 8.99 7.22
N ARG A 35 28.82 10.11 7.39
CA ARG A 35 28.10 10.77 6.29
C ARG A 35 29.07 11.45 5.32
N GLU A 36 30.09 12.12 5.84
CA GLU A 36 31.10 12.83 5.04
C GLU A 36 32.00 11.86 4.25
N ARG A 37 32.31 10.68 4.82
CA ARG A 37 33.01 9.59 4.11
C ARG A 37 32.17 8.88 3.06
N GLY A 38 30.85 9.11 3.03
CA GLY A 38 29.93 8.40 2.13
C GLY A 38 29.63 6.95 2.53
N ASP A 39 30.00 6.53 3.74
CA ASP A 39 29.65 5.21 4.30
C ASP A 39 28.13 5.13 4.58
N LEU A 40 27.53 6.25 4.99
CA LEU A 40 26.09 6.40 5.19
C LEU A 40 25.42 6.82 3.88
N LYS A 41 25.28 5.86 2.95
CA LYS A 41 24.43 6.04 1.77
C LYS A 41 22.96 6.06 2.21
N GLN A 42 22.15 6.87 1.52
CA GLN A 42 20.69 6.71 1.63
C GLN A 42 20.35 5.41 0.90
N GLU A 43 19.85 4.42 1.64
CA GLU A 43 19.39 3.17 1.04
C GLU A 43 18.13 3.47 0.24
N GLU A 44 18.19 3.22 -1.08
CA GLU A 44 17.07 3.43 -2.00
C GLU A 44 15.97 2.38 -1.83
N PHE A 45 16.31 1.24 -1.24
CA PHE A 45 15.42 0.12 -0.96
C PHE A 45 15.59 -0.32 0.49
N VAL A 46 14.48 -0.65 1.16
CA VAL A 46 14.44 -1.12 2.55
C VAL A 46 13.62 -2.39 2.60
N TYR A 47 14.01 -3.35 3.45
CA TYR A 47 13.23 -4.56 3.64
C TYR A 47 12.00 -4.27 4.52
N VAL A 48 10.93 -5.01 4.27
CA VAL A 48 9.67 -4.88 5.01
C VAL A 48 9.34 -6.25 5.60
N ASP A 49 9.05 -6.28 6.90
CA ASP A 49 8.61 -7.49 7.58
C ASP A 49 7.14 -7.82 7.27
N HIS A 50 6.69 -8.98 7.74
CA HIS A 50 5.31 -9.45 7.57
C HIS A 50 4.26 -8.57 8.31
N LEU A 51 4.66 -7.62 9.14
CA LEU A 51 3.80 -6.65 9.83
C LEU A 51 3.87 -5.25 9.20
N GLY A 52 4.65 -5.07 8.13
CA GLY A 52 4.82 -3.78 7.47
C GLY A 52 5.85 -2.85 8.11
N ASN A 53 6.70 -3.33 9.03
CA ASN A 53 7.79 -2.54 9.60
C ASN A 53 9.04 -2.60 8.73
N PHE A 54 9.77 -1.50 8.70
CA PHE A 54 11.07 -1.42 8.02
C PHE A 54 12.15 -2.16 8.80
N THR A 55 12.89 -3.03 8.11
CA THR A 55 13.98 -3.82 8.68
C THR A 55 15.25 -3.66 7.83
N ASP A 56 16.42 -3.63 8.49
CA ASP A 56 17.72 -3.62 7.80
C ASP A 56 18.10 -5.02 7.29
N THR A 57 17.50 -6.07 7.87
CA THR A 57 17.72 -7.46 7.48
C THR A 57 16.62 -7.95 6.54
N PRO A 58 16.96 -8.72 5.49
CA PRO A 58 15.99 -9.34 4.62
C PRO A 58 15.11 -10.35 5.41
N PRO A 59 13.81 -10.44 5.10
CA PRO A 59 12.92 -11.40 5.75
C PRO A 59 13.33 -12.83 5.41
N ASP A 60 13.22 -13.73 6.39
CA ASP A 60 13.55 -15.14 6.22
C ASP A 60 12.65 -15.77 5.14
N PRO A 61 13.19 -16.49 4.14
CA PRO A 61 12.38 -17.20 3.15
C PRO A 61 11.34 -18.14 3.75
N ALA A 62 11.56 -18.69 4.96
CA ALA A 62 10.59 -19.56 5.62
C ALA A 62 9.35 -18.83 6.16
N GLU A 63 9.45 -17.51 6.39
CA GLU A 63 8.35 -16.67 6.91
C GLU A 63 7.50 -16.06 5.79
N LYS A 64 7.83 -16.34 4.52
CA LYS A 64 7.09 -15.82 3.37
C LYS A 64 5.76 -16.57 3.21
N GLU A 65 4.68 -15.81 3.08
CA GLU A 65 3.36 -16.37 2.79
C GLU A 65 3.34 -17.03 1.41
N GLU A 66 2.87 -18.29 1.36
CA GLU A 66 2.70 -19.01 0.12
C GLU A 66 1.43 -18.53 -0.62
N ILE A 67 1.62 -17.69 -1.63
CA ILE A 67 0.52 -17.19 -2.47
C ILE A 67 0.20 -18.23 -3.54
N LYS A 68 -1.05 -18.71 -3.56
CA LYS A 68 -1.54 -19.62 -4.61
C LYS A 68 -1.55 -18.92 -5.96
N LEU A 69 -1.02 -19.58 -7.00
CA LEU A 69 -0.96 -19.05 -8.37
C LEU A 69 -2.33 -18.56 -8.89
N GLU A 70 -3.41 -19.25 -8.55
CA GLU A 70 -4.78 -18.92 -8.96
C GLU A 70 -5.27 -17.56 -8.42
N SER A 71 -4.68 -17.06 -7.33
CA SER A 71 -5.06 -15.78 -6.71
C SER A 71 -4.30 -14.58 -7.28
N ILE A 72 -3.24 -14.83 -8.07
CA ILE A 72 -2.40 -13.78 -8.64
C ILE A 72 -3.07 -13.26 -9.91
N ASN A 73 -3.69 -12.09 -9.84
CA ASN A 73 -4.24 -11.39 -10.99
C ASN A 73 -3.12 -10.76 -11.83
N LEU A 74 -2.70 -11.46 -12.88
CA LEU A 74 -1.70 -10.97 -13.84
C LEU A 74 -2.39 -10.07 -14.89
N GLY A 75 -2.49 -8.77 -14.61
CA GLY A 75 -2.97 -7.75 -15.56
C GLY A 75 -3.61 -6.53 -14.88
N ALA A 76 -3.85 -5.46 -15.64
CA ALA A 76 -4.81 -4.44 -15.22
C ALA A 76 -6.14 -5.17 -15.01
N ALA A 77 -6.67 -5.12 -13.77
CA ALA A 77 -7.84 -5.90 -13.33
C ALA A 77 -8.79 -6.15 -14.50
N LYS A 78 -8.82 -7.40 -15.00
CA LYS A 78 -9.91 -7.77 -15.90
C LYS A 78 -11.15 -7.54 -15.07
N ASN A 79 -12.00 -6.62 -15.55
CA ASN A 79 -13.30 -6.36 -15.00
C ASN A 79 -13.85 -7.68 -14.52
N GLN A 80 -14.28 -7.76 -13.25
CA GLN A 80 -15.12 -8.86 -12.81
C GLN A 80 -16.09 -9.12 -13.94
N ASP A 81 -16.14 -10.35 -14.43
CA ASP A 81 -17.21 -10.80 -15.30
C ASP A 81 -18.48 -10.55 -14.49
N PHE A 82 -19.06 -9.36 -14.63
CA PHE A 82 -20.38 -9.04 -14.13
C PHE A 82 -21.30 -9.84 -15.04
N ASP A 83 -21.38 -11.13 -14.75
CA ASP A 83 -22.39 -12.07 -15.22
C ASP A 83 -23.76 -11.72 -14.61
N GLU A 84 -23.97 -10.46 -14.21
CA GLU A 84 -25.28 -9.92 -13.96
C GLU A 84 -25.97 -9.82 -15.32
N LYS A 85 -26.62 -10.93 -15.70
CA LYS A 85 -27.56 -10.97 -16.81
C LYS A 85 -28.68 -9.99 -16.49
N ILE A 86 -28.55 -8.75 -16.98
CA ILE A 86 -29.54 -7.70 -16.80
C ILE A 86 -30.79 -8.13 -17.58
N GLN A 87 -31.85 -8.42 -16.84
CA GLN A 87 -33.16 -8.71 -17.42
C GLN A 87 -34.04 -7.45 -17.30
N GLY A 88 -34.78 -7.16 -18.36
CA GLY A 88 -35.60 -5.96 -18.40
C GLY A 88 -36.41 -5.86 -19.68
N LYS A 89 -37.02 -4.69 -19.86
CA LYS A 89 -37.85 -4.37 -21.02
C LYS A 89 -37.04 -3.54 -22.02
N VAL A 90 -37.08 -3.91 -23.30
CA VAL A 90 -36.41 -3.14 -24.36
C VAL A 90 -37.19 -1.85 -24.60
N THR A 91 -36.56 -0.70 -24.33
CA THR A 91 -37.20 0.61 -24.49
C THR A 91 -37.02 1.16 -25.90
N PHE A 92 -35.85 0.92 -26.49
CA PHE A 92 -35.50 1.37 -27.83
C PHE A 92 -34.57 0.36 -28.48
N TYR A 93 -34.80 0.08 -29.77
CA TYR A 93 -33.95 -0.78 -30.57
C TYR A 93 -33.93 -0.29 -32.02
N ASP A 94 -32.72 -0.02 -32.52
CA ASP A 94 -32.48 0.33 -33.92
C ASP A 94 -32.02 -0.92 -34.68
N ASN A 95 -32.89 -1.43 -35.57
CA ASN A 95 -32.60 -2.61 -36.38
C ASN A 95 -31.50 -2.38 -37.42
N GLU A 96 -31.31 -1.14 -37.90
CA GLU A 96 -30.32 -0.85 -38.95
C GLU A 96 -28.91 -0.79 -38.37
N LYS A 97 -28.77 -0.20 -37.18
CA LYS A 97 -27.49 -0.04 -36.49
C LYS A 97 -27.22 -1.13 -35.45
N GLY A 98 -28.22 -1.92 -35.09
CA GLY A 98 -28.08 -3.09 -34.23
C GLY A 98 -27.80 -2.78 -32.75
N PHE A 99 -28.18 -1.61 -32.26
CA PHE A 99 -28.03 -1.26 -30.84
C PHE A 99 -29.36 -0.88 -30.21
N GLY A 100 -29.44 -0.97 -28.88
CA GLY A 100 -30.63 -0.57 -28.14
C GLY A 100 -30.37 -0.31 -26.67
N PHE A 101 -31.46 -0.04 -25.96
CA PHE A 101 -31.47 0.16 -24.52
C PHE A 101 -32.47 -0.78 -23.84
N ILE A 102 -32.03 -1.42 -22.75
CA ILE A 102 -32.87 -2.21 -21.85
C ILE A 102 -33.06 -1.44 -20.56
N LYS A 103 -34.31 -1.29 -20.14
CA LYS A 103 -34.64 -0.76 -18.82
C LYS A 103 -34.85 -1.91 -17.85
N ASN A 104 -34.05 -1.93 -16.78
CA ASN A 104 -34.20 -2.91 -15.72
C ASN A 104 -35.47 -2.59 -14.89
N MET A 105 -36.27 -3.61 -14.58
CA MET A 105 -37.50 -3.44 -13.80
C MET A 105 -37.23 -3.12 -12.32
N THR A 106 -36.07 -3.56 -11.80
CA THR A 106 -35.69 -3.39 -10.39
C THR A 106 -34.97 -2.08 -10.13
N SER A 107 -33.94 -1.75 -10.93
CA SER A 107 -33.18 -0.51 -10.75
C SER A 107 -33.80 0.70 -11.47
N GLN A 108 -34.72 0.48 -12.42
CA GLN A 108 -35.24 1.49 -13.35
C GLN A 108 -34.18 2.20 -14.20
N GLU A 109 -32.92 1.77 -14.13
CA GLU A 109 -31.82 2.27 -14.93
C GLU A 109 -31.88 1.72 -16.36
N SER A 110 -31.35 2.50 -17.30
CA SER A 110 -31.28 2.13 -18.71
C SER A 110 -29.85 1.69 -19.05
N TYR A 111 -29.71 0.48 -19.58
CA TYR A 111 -28.45 -0.12 -19.97
C TYR A 111 -28.38 -0.24 -21.48
N PHE A 112 -27.21 0.07 -22.04
CA PHE A 112 -26.93 -0.08 -23.46
C PHE A 112 -26.62 -1.54 -23.79
N PHE A 113 -27.08 -2.03 -24.94
CA PHE A 113 -26.71 -3.34 -25.47
C PHE A 113 -26.53 -3.30 -26.99
N HIS A 114 -25.73 -4.24 -27.51
CA HIS A 114 -25.54 -4.45 -28.94
C HIS A 114 -26.05 -5.84 -29.36
N PHE A 115 -26.60 -5.97 -30.58
CA PHE A 115 -27.20 -7.23 -31.06
C PHE A 115 -26.22 -8.41 -31.03
N SER A 116 -24.91 -8.14 -31.19
CA SER A 116 -23.86 -9.16 -31.17
C SER A 116 -23.75 -9.89 -29.83
N GLU A 117 -24.24 -9.28 -28.76
CA GLU A 117 -24.22 -9.82 -27.40
C GLU A 117 -25.52 -10.57 -27.05
N CYS A 118 -26.54 -10.48 -27.93
CA CYS A 118 -27.84 -11.11 -27.73
C CYS A 118 -27.94 -12.44 -28.51
N LYS A 119 -28.39 -13.50 -27.83
CA LYS A 119 -28.56 -14.84 -28.45
C LYS A 119 -29.89 -15.01 -29.17
N ASP A 120 -30.89 -14.20 -28.83
CA ASP A 120 -32.26 -14.32 -29.32
C ASP A 120 -32.68 -13.11 -30.17
N THR A 121 -33.64 -13.31 -31.07
CA THR A 121 -34.25 -12.23 -31.86
C THR A 121 -35.04 -11.31 -30.93
N LEU A 122 -34.63 -10.05 -30.82
CA LEU A 122 -35.26 -9.07 -29.95
C LEU A 122 -36.54 -8.52 -30.60
N ALA A 123 -37.69 -8.71 -29.94
CA ALA A 123 -38.95 -8.09 -30.32
C ALA A 123 -39.19 -6.85 -29.45
N GLN A 124 -39.62 -5.76 -30.07
CA GLN A 124 -40.06 -4.55 -29.36
C GLN A 124 -41.38 -4.85 -28.65
N GLY A 125 -41.45 -4.63 -27.33
CA GLY A 125 -42.68 -4.83 -26.57
C GLY A 125 -42.58 -4.27 -25.18
#